data_AF-A0A2G4SNF8-F1
#
_entry.id   AF-A0A2G4SNF8-F1
#
_cell.length_a   1.000
_cell.length_b   1.000
_cell.length_c   1.000
_cell.angle_alpha   90.00
_cell.angle_beta   90.00
_cell.angle_gamma   90.00
#
_symmetry.space_group_name_H-M   'P 1'
#
loop_
_entity.id
_entity.type
_entity.pdbx_description
1 polymer ?
#
loop_
_entity_poly.entity_id
_entity_poly.type
_entity_poly.pdbx_seq_one_letter_code
_entity_poly.pdbx_strand_id
1 'polypeptide(L)'
;MRKVPQPVVVVTTCKPEDPSYRRGITVASFTSVCLHPEPLVSFCVRVPSRASQLLHSSGSMVLNMLSHEQVQQSVVFSSPSADQFKDIPFFDDPMTGLPVLSGTVGAMHCEAYKVIELGDHEMWITKVIRVEEGVGGEHGVREEAKPLLYYDRGYRSVGDQVFMKAFTEGDGTLDTTKWTHRAHLRLAWNYIRELGPDAAEPVIKKTIQSHFKRDAKKSQSYNETITMFYIALVSAAMRSYKEYENDFFALVERYPELLDPKTIETYYSPKVLHTEKAKHEFVEPDLRPLPETL
;
A
#
# COMPACT_ATOMS: atom_id res chain seq x y z
N MET A 1 -25.08 3.77 4.13
CA MET A 1 -23.62 3.88 4.34
C MET A 1 -22.77 2.92 3.51
N ARG A 2 -23.17 1.67 3.20
CA ARG A 2 -22.28 0.70 2.51
C ARG A 2 -21.66 1.16 1.18
N LYS A 3 -22.26 2.13 0.48
CA LYS A 3 -21.74 2.74 -0.76
C LYS A 3 -20.81 3.94 -0.51
N VAL A 4 -20.41 4.19 0.73
CA VAL A 4 -19.38 5.18 1.08
C VAL A 4 -18.15 4.39 1.50
N PRO A 5 -17.00 4.55 0.82
CA PRO A 5 -15.78 3.85 1.21
C PRO A 5 -15.31 4.36 2.56
N GLN A 6 -14.92 3.45 3.44
CA GLN A 6 -14.43 3.76 4.78
C GLN A 6 -13.03 3.19 4.99
N PRO A 7 -12.14 3.91 5.70
CA PRO A 7 -10.87 3.34 6.12
C PRO A 7 -11.13 2.18 7.10
N VAL A 8 -10.25 1.18 7.09
CA VAL A 8 -10.29 0.09 8.07
C VAL A 8 -9.23 0.34 9.12
N VAL A 9 -9.67 0.46 10.38
CA VAL A 9 -8.80 0.70 11.53
C VAL A 9 -9.03 -0.41 12.54
N VAL A 10 -7.96 -0.88 13.19
CA VAL A 10 -8.07 -1.73 14.39
C VAL A 10 -7.71 -0.90 15.59
N VAL A 11 -8.67 -0.74 16.51
CA VAL A 11 -8.41 -0.15 17.82
C VAL A 11 -7.94 -1.27 18.74
N THR A 12 -6.73 -1.16 19.27
CA THR A 12 -6.18 -2.11 20.22
C THR A 12 -5.98 -1.48 21.59
N THR A 13 -6.12 -2.29 22.63
CA THR A 13 -5.91 -1.88 24.02
C THR A 13 -5.54 -3.10 24.87
N CYS A 14 -4.99 -2.86 26.05
CA CYS A 14 -4.70 -3.89 27.04
C CYS A 14 -5.07 -3.40 28.44
N LYS A 15 -5.15 -4.35 29.38
CA LYS A 15 -5.34 -4.04 30.79
C LYS A 15 -4.06 -3.42 31.36
N PRO A 16 -4.11 -2.27 32.06
CA PRO A 16 -2.91 -1.61 32.57
C PRO A 16 -2.05 -2.49 33.49
N GLU A 17 -2.69 -3.31 34.35
CA GLU A 17 -1.98 -4.16 35.31
C GLU A 17 -1.55 -5.52 34.71
N ASP A 18 -2.06 -5.87 33.53
CA ASP A 18 -1.77 -7.13 32.85
C ASP A 18 -1.87 -6.94 31.33
N PRO A 19 -0.78 -6.47 30.68
CA PRO A 19 -0.73 -6.27 29.23
C PRO A 19 -0.99 -7.54 28.42
N SER A 20 -0.87 -8.73 29.02
CA SER A 20 -1.22 -9.99 28.36
C SER A 20 -2.74 -10.08 28.10
N TYR A 21 -3.55 -9.46 28.94
CA TYR A 21 -4.99 -9.31 28.73
C TYR A 21 -5.27 -8.14 27.78
N ARG A 22 -5.29 -8.46 26.49
CA ARG A 22 -5.43 -7.51 25.38
C ARG A 22 -6.61 -7.83 24.48
N ARG A 23 -7.16 -6.78 23.85
CA ARG A 23 -8.23 -6.88 22.85
C ARG A 23 -7.98 -5.92 21.72
N GLY A 24 -8.46 -6.28 20.54
CA GLY A 24 -8.64 -5.35 19.43
C GLY A 24 -10.06 -5.38 18.91
N ILE A 25 -10.47 -4.30 18.26
CA ILE A 25 -11.73 -4.20 17.54
C ILE A 25 -11.52 -3.50 16.20
N THR A 26 -11.99 -4.12 15.13
CA THR A 26 -12.05 -3.46 13.82
C THR A 26 -13.19 -2.45 13.79
N VAL A 27 -12.87 -1.23 13.36
CA VAL A 27 -13.83 -0.15 13.15
C VAL A 27 -13.64 0.47 11.77
N ALA A 28 -14.76 0.80 11.13
CA ALA A 28 -14.79 1.55 9.87
C ALA A 28 -15.30 3.00 10.05
N SER A 29 -15.76 3.33 11.26
CA SER A 29 -16.28 4.65 11.63
C SER A 29 -15.20 5.67 12.02
N PHE A 30 -13.93 5.38 11.75
CA PHE A 30 -12.82 6.26 12.12
C PHE A 30 -12.92 7.60 11.39
N THR A 31 -12.74 8.72 12.10
CA THR A 31 -12.80 10.08 11.52
C THR A 31 -11.99 11.07 12.36
N SER A 32 -11.26 11.97 11.70
CA SER A 32 -10.61 13.12 12.36
C SER A 32 -11.65 14.14 12.82
N VAL A 33 -11.49 14.69 14.02
CA VAL A 33 -12.47 15.60 14.66
C VAL A 33 -11.90 17.00 14.81
N CYS A 34 -10.70 17.12 15.36
CA CYS A 34 -10.12 18.42 15.72
C CYS A 34 -8.60 18.36 15.63
N LEU A 35 -7.96 19.50 15.32
CA LEU A 35 -6.50 19.65 15.41
C LEU A 35 -6.10 20.65 16.52
N HIS A 36 -6.92 21.67 16.78
CA HIS A 36 -6.67 22.69 17.79
C HIS A 36 -7.96 23.03 18.57
N PRO A 37 -7.91 23.12 19.92
CA PRO A 37 -6.72 23.13 20.76
C PRO A 37 -6.05 21.77 20.96
N GLU A 38 -6.77 20.68 20.73
CA GLU A 38 -6.30 19.31 20.92
C GLU A 38 -6.49 18.49 19.63
N PRO A 39 -5.53 17.62 19.26
CA PRO A 39 -5.69 16.70 18.15
C PRO A 39 -6.63 15.56 18.56
N LEU A 40 -7.87 15.61 18.08
CA LEU A 40 -8.92 14.65 18.41
C LEU A 40 -9.31 13.84 17.17
N VAL A 41 -9.49 12.54 17.38
CA VAL A 41 -10.09 11.61 16.42
C VAL A 41 -11.27 10.89 17.07
N SER A 42 -12.10 10.24 16.27
CA SER A 42 -13.26 9.50 16.77
C SER A 42 -13.47 8.17 16.06
N PHE A 43 -14.14 7.26 16.76
CA PHE A 43 -14.68 6.01 16.23
C PHE A 43 -15.89 5.57 17.07
N CYS A 44 -16.69 4.63 16.55
CA CYS A 44 -17.85 4.08 17.24
C CYS A 44 -17.63 2.59 17.51
N VAL A 45 -18.08 2.15 18.69
CA VAL A 45 -18.06 0.74 19.08
C VAL A 45 -19.48 0.31 19.38
N ARG A 46 -19.95 -0.77 18.75
CA ARG A 46 -21.23 -1.40 19.09
C ARG A 46 -21.16 -1.99 20.49
N VAL A 47 -22.19 -1.79 21.30
CA VAL A 47 -22.32 -2.37 22.64
C VAL A 47 -23.44 -3.43 22.68
N PRO A 48 -23.34 -4.47 23.53
CA PRO A 48 -22.23 -4.76 24.44
C PRO A 48 -20.98 -5.26 23.71
N SER A 49 -19.79 -4.88 24.17
CA SER A 49 -18.51 -5.31 23.60
C SER A 49 -17.44 -5.49 24.67
N ARG A 50 -16.74 -6.63 24.63
CA ARG A 50 -15.59 -6.91 25.50
C ARG A 50 -14.43 -5.95 25.24
N ALA A 51 -14.28 -5.47 24.00
CA ALA A 51 -13.29 -4.47 23.66
C ALA A 51 -13.67 -3.10 24.26
N SER A 52 -14.95 -2.69 24.18
CA SER A 52 -15.42 -1.46 24.85
C SER A 52 -15.20 -1.53 26.37
N GLN A 53 -15.52 -2.66 27.01
CA GLN A 53 -15.26 -2.84 28.44
C GLN A 53 -13.77 -2.65 28.80
N LEU A 54 -12.86 -3.22 27.98
CA LEU A 54 -11.43 -3.07 28.20
C LEU A 54 -10.96 -1.63 27.95
N LEU A 55 -11.47 -0.97 26.90
CA LEU A 55 -11.19 0.44 26.59
C LEU A 55 -11.60 1.36 27.75
N HIS A 56 -12.79 1.13 28.34
CA HIS A 56 -13.27 1.88 29.51
C HIS A 56 -12.36 1.70 30.72
N SER A 57 -11.86 0.48 30.96
CA SER A 57 -10.93 0.23 32.09
C SER A 57 -9.50 0.73 31.84
N SER A 58 -9.05 0.74 30.59
CA SER A 58 -7.68 1.09 30.22
C SER A 58 -7.50 2.60 30.06
N GLY A 59 -8.47 3.28 29.43
CA GLY A 59 -8.36 4.69 29.07
C GLY A 59 -7.41 4.98 27.91
N SER A 60 -6.53 4.05 27.55
CA SER A 60 -5.53 4.21 26.50
C SER A 60 -5.68 3.15 25.39
N MET A 61 -5.31 3.53 24.18
CA MET A 61 -5.51 2.70 22.99
C MET A 61 -4.56 3.07 21.84
N VAL A 62 -4.39 2.15 20.92
CA VAL A 62 -3.70 2.39 19.65
C VAL A 62 -4.68 2.22 18.51
N LEU A 63 -4.79 3.22 17.65
CA LEU A 63 -5.55 3.16 16.40
C LEU A 63 -4.59 2.77 15.29
N ASN A 64 -4.75 1.55 14.78
CA ASN A 64 -3.90 0.93 13.78
C ASN A 64 -4.55 1.05 12.40
N MET A 65 -4.03 1.91 11.53
CA MET A 65 -4.58 2.12 10.20
C MET A 65 -4.13 0.99 9.28
N LEU A 66 -5.04 0.10 8.89
CA LEU A 66 -4.64 -1.11 8.17
C LEU A 66 -4.19 -0.83 6.74
N SER A 67 -3.16 -1.54 6.29
CA SER A 67 -2.74 -1.60 4.89
C SER A 67 -3.55 -2.64 4.11
N HIS A 68 -3.54 -2.56 2.78
CA HIS A 68 -4.35 -3.41 1.90
C HIS A 68 -4.07 -4.91 2.07
N GLU A 69 -2.88 -5.28 2.55
CA GLU A 69 -2.48 -6.67 2.85
C GLU A 69 -3.15 -7.21 4.13
N GLN A 70 -3.66 -6.34 5.00
CA GLN A 70 -4.11 -6.68 6.35
C GLN A 70 -5.60 -7.04 6.46
N VAL A 71 -6.15 -7.69 5.42
CA VAL A 71 -7.53 -8.21 5.45
C VAL A 71 -7.71 -9.20 6.60
N GLN A 72 -6.71 -10.06 6.86
CA GLN A 72 -6.76 -11.05 7.95
C GLN A 72 -6.93 -10.38 9.32
N GLN A 73 -6.18 -9.32 9.61
CA GLN A 73 -6.27 -8.53 10.84
C GLN A 73 -7.69 -7.99 11.01
N SER A 74 -8.24 -7.38 9.95
CA SER A 74 -9.62 -6.87 9.97
C SER A 74 -10.64 -7.95 10.30
N VAL A 75 -10.51 -9.16 9.73
CA VAL A 75 -11.43 -10.27 10.00
C VAL A 75 -11.29 -10.75 11.44
N VAL A 76 -10.05 -10.98 11.91
CA VAL A 76 -9.76 -11.49 13.25
C VAL A 76 -10.28 -10.53 14.33
N PHE A 77 -10.02 -9.23 14.19
CA PHE A 77 -10.47 -8.21 15.15
C PHE A 77 -11.94 -7.79 14.99
N SER A 78 -12.65 -8.29 13.97
CA SER A 78 -14.11 -8.22 13.89
C SER A 78 -14.81 -9.39 14.60
N SER A 79 -14.06 -10.44 14.94
CA SER A 79 -14.59 -11.65 15.58
C SER A 79 -14.61 -11.53 17.12
N PRO A 80 -15.53 -12.25 17.81
CA PRO A 80 -15.57 -12.29 19.28
C PRO A 80 -14.52 -13.23 19.90
N SER A 81 -13.53 -13.69 19.11
CA SER A 81 -12.52 -14.66 19.55
C SER A 81 -11.75 -14.16 20.77
N ALA A 82 -11.42 -15.08 21.68
CA ALA A 82 -10.59 -14.77 22.83
C ALA A 82 -9.11 -14.62 22.48
N ASP A 83 -8.67 -15.16 21.34
CA ASP A 83 -7.27 -15.26 20.95
C ASP A 83 -7.00 -14.49 19.64
N GLN A 84 -7.26 -13.18 19.65
CA GLN A 84 -7.19 -12.32 18.46
C GLN A 84 -5.74 -12.06 17.99
N PHE A 85 -4.74 -12.34 18.83
CA PHE A 85 -3.35 -11.94 18.60
C PHE A 85 -2.41 -13.12 18.25
N LYS A 86 -2.87 -14.37 18.34
CA LYS A 86 -2.04 -15.58 18.15
C LYS A 86 -1.21 -15.58 16.86
N ASP A 87 -1.85 -15.27 15.74
CA ASP A 87 -1.26 -15.35 14.39
C ASP A 87 -1.17 -13.97 13.73
N ILE A 88 -1.28 -12.90 14.52
CA ILE A 88 -1.18 -11.52 14.04
C ILE A 88 0.15 -10.92 14.50
N PRO A 89 1.01 -10.44 13.59
CA PRO A 89 2.23 -9.74 13.97
C PRO A 89 1.93 -8.41 14.70
N PHE A 90 2.49 -8.26 15.89
CA PHE A 90 2.41 -7.04 16.70
C PHE A 90 3.65 -6.93 17.59
N PHE A 91 3.87 -5.74 18.16
CA PHE A 91 4.80 -5.52 19.26
C PHE A 91 4.11 -4.75 20.38
N ASP A 92 4.62 -4.87 21.60
CA ASP A 92 4.15 -4.08 22.73
C ASP A 92 4.91 -2.76 22.76
N ASP A 93 4.17 -1.65 22.80
CA ASP A 93 4.76 -0.33 22.91
C ASP A 93 5.61 -0.24 24.19
N PRO A 94 6.90 0.12 24.12
CA PRO A 94 7.79 0.07 25.28
C PRO A 94 7.43 1.05 26.40
N MET A 95 6.66 2.10 26.11
CA MET A 95 6.26 3.10 27.12
C MET A 95 4.93 2.75 27.79
N THR A 96 3.98 2.21 27.04
CA THR A 96 2.59 2.03 27.48
C THR A 96 2.17 0.58 27.62
N GLY A 97 2.93 -0.36 27.05
CA GLY A 97 2.55 -1.78 26.94
C GLY A 97 1.40 -2.06 25.98
N LEU A 98 0.90 -1.03 25.27
CA LEU A 98 -0.21 -1.19 24.35
C LEU A 98 0.25 -1.96 23.10
N PRO A 99 -0.56 -2.92 22.62
CA PRO A 99 -0.22 -3.68 21.42
C PRO A 99 -0.36 -2.83 20.15
N VAL A 100 0.74 -2.69 19.40
CA VAL A 100 0.81 -2.01 18.10
C VAL A 100 0.93 -3.05 17.00
N LEU A 101 0.02 -3.03 16.02
CA LEU A 101 0.04 -4.01 14.92
C LEU A 101 1.17 -3.67 13.94
N SER A 102 1.93 -4.69 13.53
CA SER A 102 2.95 -4.52 12.50
C SER A 102 2.33 -4.52 11.11
N GLY A 103 2.90 -3.77 10.17
CA GLY A 103 2.42 -3.76 8.79
C GLY A 103 1.22 -2.84 8.52
N THR A 104 0.87 -1.96 9.48
CA THR A 104 -0.13 -0.89 9.32
C THR A 104 0.43 0.27 8.48
N VAL A 105 -0.43 1.07 7.83
CA VAL A 105 -0.05 2.35 7.19
C VAL A 105 0.48 3.37 8.21
N GLY A 106 0.06 3.24 9.46
CA GLY A 106 0.58 3.95 10.61
C GLY A 106 -0.21 3.59 11.85
N ALA A 107 0.20 4.14 12.99
CA ALA A 107 -0.49 3.97 14.26
C ALA A 107 -0.64 5.31 15.00
N MET A 108 -1.77 5.51 15.68
CA MET A 108 -1.97 6.66 16.57
C MET A 108 -2.13 6.15 18.00
N HIS A 109 -1.28 6.61 18.89
CA HIS A 109 -1.36 6.36 20.33
C HIS A 109 -2.30 7.40 20.93
N CYS A 110 -3.36 6.93 21.58
CA CYS A 110 -4.47 7.76 21.98
C CYS A 110 -4.90 7.50 23.43
N GLU A 111 -5.45 8.54 24.04
CA GLU A 111 -6.13 8.49 25.33
C GLU A 111 -7.59 8.88 25.16
N ALA A 112 -8.47 8.29 25.95
CA ALA A 112 -9.89 8.62 25.97
C ALA A 112 -10.08 10.09 26.37
N TYR A 113 -10.73 10.86 25.50
CA TYR A 113 -11.08 12.26 25.78
C TYR A 113 -12.54 12.38 26.22
N LYS A 114 -13.44 11.70 25.51
CA LYS A 114 -14.87 11.64 25.83
C LYS A 114 -15.51 10.42 25.20
N VAL A 115 -16.43 9.78 25.93
CA VAL A 115 -17.29 8.72 25.40
C VAL A 115 -18.74 9.21 25.43
N ILE A 116 -19.46 9.02 24.33
CA ILE A 116 -20.86 9.44 24.18
C ILE A 116 -21.69 8.21 23.83
N GLU A 117 -22.67 7.88 24.67
CA GLU A 117 -23.64 6.82 24.39
C GLU A 117 -24.61 7.25 23.28
N LEU A 118 -24.75 6.42 22.26
CA LEU A 118 -25.55 6.66 21.07
C LEU A 118 -26.36 5.40 20.71
N GLY A 119 -27.38 5.09 21.51
CA GLY A 119 -28.24 3.93 21.28
C GLY A 119 -27.49 2.61 21.45
N ASP A 120 -27.32 1.85 20.37
CA ASP A 120 -26.60 0.56 20.39
C ASP A 120 -25.08 0.69 20.17
N HIS A 121 -24.57 1.93 20.14
CA HIS A 121 -23.15 2.24 20.03
C HIS A 121 -22.70 3.26 21.07
N GLU A 122 -21.41 3.30 21.32
CA GLU A 122 -20.73 4.41 21.96
C GLU A 122 -19.81 5.08 20.94
N MET A 123 -19.82 6.41 20.87
CA MET A 123 -18.83 7.20 20.15
C MET A 123 -17.70 7.57 21.09
N TRP A 124 -16.50 7.11 20.74
CA TRP A 124 -15.26 7.43 21.39
C TRP A 124 -14.63 8.62 20.69
N ILE A 125 -14.32 9.66 21.46
CA ILE A 125 -13.48 10.78 21.05
C ILE A 125 -12.19 10.63 21.85
N THR A 126 -11.06 10.64 21.15
CA THR A 126 -9.76 10.32 21.74
C THR A 126 -8.74 11.36 21.36
N LYS A 127 -7.89 11.73 22.32
CA LYS A 127 -6.77 12.64 22.12
C LYS A 127 -5.58 11.86 21.56
N VAL A 128 -5.01 12.34 20.46
CA VAL A 128 -3.79 11.78 19.87
C VAL A 128 -2.58 12.30 20.64
N ILE A 129 -1.82 11.39 21.24
CA ILE A 129 -0.61 11.72 22.03
C ILE A 129 0.65 11.57 21.18
N ARG A 130 0.68 10.56 20.31
CA ARG A 130 1.79 10.28 19.40
C ARG A 130 1.28 9.62 18.13
N VAL A 131 1.93 9.93 17.01
CA VAL A 131 1.70 9.26 15.72
C VAL A 131 2.97 8.53 15.33
N GLU A 132 2.80 7.30 14.87
CA GLU A 132 3.83 6.51 14.21
C GLU A 132 3.51 6.44 12.71
N GLU A 133 4.48 6.82 11.89
CA GLU A 133 4.36 6.71 10.44
C GLU A 133 4.76 5.31 9.97
N GLY A 134 4.02 4.82 8.98
CA GLY A 134 4.50 3.82 8.05
C GLY A 134 4.30 2.37 8.47
N VAL A 135 4.88 1.53 7.61
CA VAL A 135 4.68 0.09 7.52
C VAL A 135 6.03 -0.59 7.58
N GLY A 136 6.58 -0.81 8.77
CA GLY A 136 7.77 -1.64 8.95
C GLY A 136 7.64 -2.55 10.15
N GLY A 137 7.65 -3.86 9.89
CA GLY A 137 8.03 -4.86 10.88
C GLY A 137 9.56 -4.96 10.96
N GLU A 138 10.08 -6.13 11.31
CA GLU A 138 11.52 -6.42 11.46
C GLU A 138 12.41 -6.07 10.23
N HIS A 139 11.82 -5.68 9.09
CA HIS A 139 12.51 -5.44 7.81
C HIS A 139 12.40 -4.00 7.24
N GLY A 140 11.95 -3.01 8.04
CA GLY A 140 12.02 -1.58 7.68
C GLY A 140 10.73 -0.99 7.07
N VAL A 141 10.70 0.35 6.93
CA VAL A 141 9.52 1.15 6.57
C VAL A 141 9.22 1.06 5.05
N ARG A 142 8.00 0.62 4.68
CA ARG A 142 7.47 0.70 3.32
C ARG A 142 6.76 2.05 3.13
N GLU A 143 7.37 2.94 2.34
CA GLU A 143 6.84 4.30 2.05
C GLU A 143 5.54 4.31 1.21
N GLU A 144 5.10 3.18 0.65
CA GLU A 144 4.00 3.15 -0.35
C GLU A 144 2.83 2.20 -0.04
N ALA A 145 2.68 1.70 1.19
CA ALA A 145 1.56 0.82 1.50
C ALA A 145 0.23 1.57 1.35
N LYS A 146 -0.70 0.98 0.59
CA LYS A 146 -2.02 1.57 0.37
C LYS A 146 -2.94 1.22 1.53
N PRO A 147 -3.85 2.12 1.94
CA PRO A 147 -4.78 1.81 3.03
C PRO A 147 -5.81 0.77 2.60
N LEU A 148 -6.20 -0.08 3.54
CA LEU A 148 -7.35 -0.96 3.40
C LEU A 148 -8.63 -0.14 3.52
N LEU A 149 -9.52 -0.30 2.55
CA LEU A 149 -10.83 0.31 2.51
C LEU A 149 -11.91 -0.77 2.59
N TYR A 150 -13.05 -0.43 3.20
CA TYR A 150 -14.25 -1.25 3.17
C TYR A 150 -15.35 -0.53 2.38
N TYR A 151 -15.87 -1.19 1.35
CA TYR A 151 -16.88 -0.64 0.44
C TYR A 151 -17.78 -1.76 -0.08
N ASP A 152 -19.09 -1.54 0.01
CA ASP A 152 -20.15 -2.43 -0.47
C ASP A 152 -19.94 -3.90 -0.11
N ARG A 153 -19.72 -4.15 1.19
CA ARG A 153 -19.49 -5.49 1.78
C ARG A 153 -18.22 -6.20 1.30
N GLY A 154 -17.27 -5.47 0.74
CA GLY A 154 -15.98 -6.01 0.35
C GLY A 154 -14.81 -5.12 0.74
N TYR A 155 -13.65 -5.73 0.85
CA TYR A 155 -12.38 -5.03 0.98
C TYR A 155 -11.94 -4.44 -0.36
N ARG A 156 -11.35 -3.25 -0.31
CA ARG A 156 -10.82 -2.49 -1.44
C ARG A 156 -9.51 -1.83 -0.99
N SER A 157 -8.81 -1.24 -1.93
CA SER A 157 -7.68 -0.36 -1.67
C SER A 157 -7.83 0.89 -2.55
N VAL A 158 -7.01 1.91 -2.31
CA VAL A 158 -6.95 3.07 -3.20
C VAL A 158 -6.37 2.62 -4.56
N GLY A 159 -7.20 2.70 -5.60
CA GLY A 159 -6.84 2.28 -6.95
C GLY A 159 -5.74 3.14 -7.57
N ASP A 160 -5.06 2.59 -8.58
CA ASP A 160 -4.02 3.30 -9.35
C ASP A 160 -4.59 4.38 -10.28
N GLN A 161 -5.91 4.58 -10.37
CA GLN A 161 -6.49 5.60 -11.24
C GLN A 161 -6.01 7.02 -10.93
N VAL A 162 -5.69 7.37 -9.67
CA VAL A 162 -5.08 8.68 -9.36
C VAL A 162 -3.63 8.75 -9.84
N PHE A 163 -2.89 7.65 -9.74
CA PHE A 163 -1.54 7.51 -10.30
C PHE A 163 -1.60 7.63 -11.83
N MET A 164 -2.39 6.79 -12.50
CA MET A 164 -2.57 6.79 -13.96
C MET A 164 -3.11 8.12 -14.49
N LYS A 165 -4.08 8.75 -13.81
CA LYS A 165 -4.62 10.08 -14.17
C LYS A 165 -3.57 11.18 -14.08
N ALA A 166 -2.62 11.09 -13.15
CA ALA A 166 -1.45 11.99 -13.15
C ALA A 166 -0.54 11.81 -14.38
N PHE A 167 -0.52 10.62 -15.01
CA PHE A 167 0.18 10.37 -16.28
C PHE A 167 -0.67 10.72 -17.52
N THR A 168 -1.98 10.47 -17.50
CA THR A 168 -2.85 10.56 -18.69
C THR A 168 -3.60 11.89 -18.83
N GLU A 169 -3.98 12.53 -17.72
CA GLU A 169 -4.83 13.73 -17.72
C GLU A 169 -4.22 14.92 -16.94
N GLY A 170 -3.17 14.71 -16.16
CA GLY A 170 -2.54 15.73 -15.32
C GLY A 170 -1.67 16.73 -16.10
N ASP A 171 -1.81 17.99 -15.73
CA ASP A 171 -1.00 19.19 -15.98
C ASP A 171 0.54 19.08 -15.80
N GLY A 172 1.12 17.89 -15.72
CA GLY A 172 2.57 17.69 -15.59
C GLY A 172 3.12 17.77 -14.17
N THR A 173 2.29 17.51 -13.15
CA THR A 173 2.64 17.60 -11.72
C THR A 173 3.47 16.44 -11.16
N LEU A 174 3.77 15.40 -11.94
CA LEU A 174 4.82 14.44 -11.57
C LEU A 174 6.19 15.06 -11.82
N ASP A 175 6.77 15.61 -10.75
CA ASP A 175 8.19 15.94 -10.68
C ASP A 175 9.03 14.75 -11.20
N THR A 176 9.94 15.02 -12.14
CA THR A 176 10.81 14.02 -12.73
C THR A 176 11.82 13.42 -11.75
N THR A 177 11.90 13.94 -10.51
CA THR A 177 12.58 13.24 -9.39
C THR A 177 11.85 11.96 -8.97
N LYS A 178 10.55 11.85 -9.26
CA LYS A 178 9.71 10.66 -8.98
C LYS A 178 9.67 9.66 -10.15
N TRP A 179 10.36 9.96 -11.26
CA TRP A 179 10.52 9.10 -12.43
C TRP A 179 11.63 8.05 -12.18
N THR A 180 11.38 7.16 -11.22
CA THR A 180 12.29 6.08 -10.84
C THR A 180 12.08 4.84 -11.72
N HIS A 181 13.09 3.96 -11.81
CA HIS A 181 12.95 2.67 -12.51
C HIS A 181 11.68 1.91 -12.07
N ARG A 182 11.41 1.92 -10.77
CA ARG A 182 10.23 1.33 -10.14
C ARG A 182 8.91 1.96 -10.64
N ALA A 183 8.87 3.28 -10.83
CA ALA A 183 7.69 3.96 -11.36
C ALA A 183 7.36 3.51 -12.80
N HIS A 184 8.37 3.25 -13.64
CA HIS A 184 8.17 2.78 -15.02
C HIS A 184 7.60 1.37 -15.06
N LEU A 185 8.12 0.48 -14.22
CA LEU A 185 7.61 -0.89 -14.10
C LEU A 185 6.16 -0.90 -13.62
N ARG A 186 5.84 -0.02 -12.65
CA ARG A 186 4.47 0.12 -12.13
C ARG A 186 3.51 0.66 -13.20
N LEU A 187 3.94 1.60 -14.02
CA LEU A 187 3.17 2.09 -15.17
C LEU A 187 2.90 0.95 -16.17
N ALA A 188 3.95 0.20 -16.55
CA ALA A 188 3.83 -0.93 -17.47
C ALA A 188 2.88 -2.00 -16.92
N TRP A 189 3.06 -2.41 -15.67
CA TRP A 189 2.20 -3.38 -14.99
C TRP A 189 0.72 -2.96 -14.99
N ASN A 190 0.43 -1.69 -14.70
CA ASN A 190 -0.94 -1.18 -14.71
C ASN A 190 -1.59 -1.28 -16.09
N TYR A 191 -0.91 -0.84 -17.14
CA TYR A 191 -1.44 -0.92 -18.50
C TYR A 191 -1.57 -2.36 -18.99
N ILE A 192 -0.59 -3.23 -18.72
CA ILE A 192 -0.65 -4.65 -19.09
C ILE A 192 -1.83 -5.34 -18.39
N ARG A 193 -2.07 -5.05 -17.11
CA ARG A 193 -3.21 -5.57 -16.36
C ARG A 193 -4.55 -5.11 -16.94
N GLU A 194 -4.65 -3.84 -17.31
CA GLU A 194 -5.92 -3.23 -17.76
C GLU A 194 -6.25 -3.56 -19.22
N LEU A 195 -5.26 -3.57 -20.10
CA LEU A 195 -5.44 -3.69 -21.55
C LEU A 195 -5.00 -5.05 -22.11
N GLY A 196 -4.22 -5.83 -21.36
CA GLY A 196 -3.46 -6.97 -21.88
C GLY A 196 -2.12 -6.53 -22.50
N PRO A 197 -1.12 -7.43 -22.61
CA PRO A 197 0.24 -7.07 -23.01
C PRO A 197 0.31 -6.43 -24.40
N ASP A 198 -0.40 -6.99 -25.38
CA ASP A 198 -0.35 -6.53 -26.78
C ASP A 198 -0.96 -5.12 -26.94
N ALA A 199 -2.08 -4.85 -26.26
CA ALA A 199 -2.74 -3.54 -26.34
C ALA A 199 -2.09 -2.49 -25.42
N ALA A 200 -1.38 -2.92 -24.36
CA ALA A 200 -0.69 -2.03 -23.44
C ALA A 200 0.58 -1.44 -24.04
N GLU A 201 1.35 -2.21 -24.82
CA GLU A 201 2.63 -1.80 -25.39
C GLU A 201 2.59 -0.41 -26.09
N PRO A 202 1.72 -0.16 -27.09
CA PRO A 202 1.68 1.12 -27.78
C PRO A 202 1.30 2.29 -26.85
N VAL A 203 0.49 2.02 -25.82
CA VAL A 203 0.05 3.02 -24.84
C VAL A 203 1.19 3.38 -23.89
N ILE A 204 1.93 2.39 -23.38
CA ILE A 204 3.10 2.58 -22.50
C ILE A 204 4.16 3.41 -23.23
N LYS A 205 4.52 3.01 -24.45
CA LYS A 205 5.53 3.70 -25.28
C LYS A 205 5.17 5.17 -25.50
N LYS A 206 3.94 5.43 -25.96
CA LYS A 206 3.45 6.79 -26.17
C LYS A 206 3.47 7.61 -24.88
N THR A 207 3.08 7.03 -23.76
CA THR A 207 3.08 7.68 -22.44
C THR A 207 4.49 8.10 -22.03
N ILE A 208 5.46 7.19 -22.12
CA ILE A 208 6.87 7.44 -21.76
C ILE A 208 7.48 8.50 -22.69
N GLN A 209 7.25 8.39 -24.01
CA GLN A 209 7.72 9.37 -24.98
C GLN A 209 7.14 10.77 -24.73
N SER A 210 5.84 10.85 -24.43
CA SER A 210 5.18 12.12 -24.09
C SER A 210 5.71 12.73 -22.80
N HIS A 211 6.07 11.91 -21.79
CA HIS A 211 6.68 12.38 -20.56
C HIS A 211 8.04 13.04 -20.81
N PHE A 212 8.96 12.34 -21.49
CA PHE A 212 10.30 12.88 -21.77
C PHE A 212 10.32 14.08 -22.72
N LYS A 213 9.34 14.21 -23.62
CA LYS A 213 9.19 15.42 -24.47
C LYS A 213 8.86 16.68 -23.66
N ARG A 214 8.28 16.54 -22.46
CA ARG A 214 7.84 17.67 -21.62
C ARG A 214 8.95 18.18 -20.68
N ASP A 215 9.88 17.35 -20.26
CA ASP A 215 11.03 17.75 -19.43
C ASP A 215 12.34 17.70 -20.22
N ALA A 216 12.62 18.78 -20.96
CA ALA A 216 13.84 18.92 -21.77
C ALA A 216 15.14 19.07 -20.95
N LYS A 217 15.07 19.13 -19.61
CA LYS A 217 16.24 19.39 -18.74
C LYS A 217 16.89 18.14 -18.16
N LYS A 218 16.35 16.93 -18.36
CA LYS A 218 16.97 15.67 -17.88
C LYS A 218 17.36 14.75 -19.05
N SER A 219 18.63 14.37 -19.04
CA SER A 219 19.36 13.66 -20.11
C SER A 219 19.05 12.17 -20.26
N GLN A 220 18.00 11.62 -19.64
CA GLN A 220 17.58 10.25 -19.91
C GLN A 220 16.62 10.25 -21.09
N SER A 221 17.18 10.23 -22.29
CA SER A 221 16.39 10.06 -23.51
C SER A 221 15.70 8.70 -23.52
N TYR A 222 14.45 8.67 -23.96
CA TYR A 222 13.74 7.45 -24.33
C TYR A 222 14.63 6.49 -25.14
N ASN A 223 14.61 5.21 -24.77
CA ASN A 223 15.24 4.12 -25.51
C ASN A 223 14.20 3.03 -25.75
N GLU A 224 13.92 2.79 -27.03
CA GLU A 224 12.90 1.83 -27.49
C GLU A 224 13.19 0.41 -26.99
N THR A 225 14.42 -0.08 -27.18
CA THR A 225 14.80 -1.44 -26.80
C THR A 225 14.73 -1.68 -25.29
N ILE A 226 15.20 -0.72 -24.48
CA ILE A 226 15.12 -0.81 -23.02
C ILE A 226 13.66 -0.84 -22.55
N THR A 227 12.83 0.04 -23.12
CA THR A 227 11.40 0.12 -22.77
C THR A 227 10.70 -1.21 -23.07
N MET A 228 10.91 -1.74 -24.27
CA MET A 228 10.33 -3.00 -24.72
C MET A 228 10.80 -4.19 -23.88
N PHE A 229 12.08 -4.23 -23.52
CA PHE A 229 12.63 -5.26 -22.64
C PHE A 229 11.89 -5.31 -21.29
N TYR A 230 11.70 -4.17 -20.62
CA TYR A 230 11.02 -4.16 -19.31
C TYR A 230 9.51 -4.42 -19.42
N ILE A 231 8.85 -4.01 -20.51
CA ILE A 231 7.45 -4.41 -20.78
C ILE A 231 7.34 -5.94 -20.89
N ALA A 232 8.25 -6.57 -21.63
CA ALA A 232 8.30 -8.02 -21.79
C ALA A 232 8.58 -8.72 -20.45
N LEU A 233 9.53 -8.20 -19.66
CA LEU A 233 9.90 -8.78 -18.37
C LEU A 233 8.74 -8.69 -17.35
N VAL A 234 8.05 -7.55 -17.27
CA VAL A 234 6.84 -7.40 -16.43
C VAL A 234 5.73 -8.36 -16.91
N SER A 235 5.53 -8.48 -18.22
CA SER A 235 4.54 -9.42 -18.78
C SER A 235 4.86 -10.88 -18.41
N ALA A 236 6.13 -11.27 -18.46
CA ALA A 236 6.59 -12.61 -18.08
C ALA A 236 6.38 -12.87 -16.58
N ALA A 237 6.69 -11.90 -15.72
CA ALA A 237 6.42 -11.97 -14.28
C ALA A 237 4.93 -12.17 -14.00
N MET A 238 4.07 -11.36 -14.63
CA MET A 238 2.62 -11.42 -14.46
C MET A 238 2.03 -12.77 -14.89
N ARG A 239 2.52 -13.35 -16.01
CA ARG A 239 2.09 -14.68 -16.46
C ARG A 239 2.43 -15.79 -15.45
N SER A 240 3.49 -15.59 -14.69
CA SER A 240 4.04 -16.54 -13.73
C SER A 240 3.42 -16.43 -12.33
N TYR A 241 2.73 -15.31 -12.05
CA TYR A 241 2.18 -14.97 -10.74
C TYR A 241 0.66 -14.78 -10.75
N LYS A 242 -0.07 -15.90 -10.91
CA LYS A 242 -1.54 -15.91 -11.01
C LYS A 242 -2.30 -15.76 -9.70
N GLU A 243 -1.67 -16.00 -8.54
CA GLU A 243 -2.37 -16.02 -7.25
C GLU A 243 -2.66 -14.62 -6.68
N TYR A 244 -1.99 -13.56 -7.18
CA TYR A 244 -2.16 -12.18 -6.69
C TYR A 244 -2.09 -11.15 -7.83
N GLU A 245 -2.88 -11.35 -8.89
CA GLU A 245 -2.91 -10.52 -10.12
C GLU A 245 -3.08 -8.99 -9.89
N ASN A 246 -3.47 -8.58 -8.69
CA ASN A 246 -3.80 -7.20 -8.36
C ASN A 246 -2.78 -6.48 -7.46
N ASP A 247 -1.63 -7.09 -7.17
CA ASP A 247 -0.60 -6.48 -6.31
C ASP A 247 0.78 -6.38 -6.98
N PHE A 248 1.15 -5.16 -7.41
CA PHE A 248 2.48 -4.87 -7.97
C PHE A 248 3.62 -5.10 -6.97
N PHE A 249 3.38 -4.91 -5.66
CA PHE A 249 4.42 -5.09 -4.65
C PHE A 249 4.76 -6.56 -4.48
N ALA A 250 3.74 -7.39 -4.32
CA ALA A 250 3.91 -8.84 -4.27
C ALA A 250 4.64 -9.36 -5.53
N LEU A 251 4.34 -8.79 -6.71
CA LEU A 251 5.05 -9.11 -7.95
C LEU A 251 6.55 -8.80 -7.87
N VAL A 252 6.94 -7.59 -7.44
CA VAL A 252 8.36 -7.22 -7.38
C VAL A 252 9.11 -7.81 -6.18
N GLU A 253 8.42 -8.19 -5.10
CA GLU A 253 9.01 -8.99 -4.02
C GLU A 253 9.29 -10.42 -4.47
N ARG A 254 8.41 -10.98 -5.30
CA ARG A 254 8.60 -12.30 -5.89
C ARG A 254 9.70 -12.31 -6.95
N TYR A 255 9.76 -11.26 -7.76
CA TYR A 255 10.71 -11.09 -8.87
C TYR A 255 11.56 -9.84 -8.67
N PRO A 256 12.50 -9.85 -7.70
CA PRO A 256 13.34 -8.69 -7.39
C PRO A 256 14.20 -8.22 -8.58
N GLU A 257 14.48 -9.10 -9.54
CA GLU A 257 15.18 -8.77 -10.79
C GLU A 257 14.43 -7.72 -11.64
N LEU A 258 13.12 -7.54 -11.45
CA LEU A 258 12.38 -6.45 -12.09
C LEU A 258 12.95 -5.10 -11.66
N LEU A 259 13.30 -4.95 -10.38
CA LEU A 259 13.78 -3.69 -9.80
C LEU A 259 15.28 -3.45 -10.02
N ASP A 260 16.05 -4.45 -10.46
CA ASP A 260 17.47 -4.28 -10.77
C ASP A 260 17.66 -3.76 -12.21
N PRO A 261 18.13 -2.52 -12.41
CA PRO A 261 18.36 -1.98 -13.74
C PRO A 261 19.41 -2.76 -14.54
N LYS A 262 20.27 -3.54 -13.87
CA LYS A 262 21.32 -4.37 -14.51
C LYS A 262 20.79 -5.70 -15.04
N THR A 263 19.55 -6.08 -14.72
CA THR A 263 18.95 -7.32 -15.25
C THR A 263 19.02 -7.38 -16.78
N ILE A 264 18.88 -6.23 -17.45
CA ILE A 264 18.99 -6.14 -18.92
C ILE A 264 20.35 -6.60 -19.47
N GLU A 265 21.44 -6.45 -18.70
CA GLU A 265 22.80 -6.86 -19.11
C GLU A 265 22.95 -8.39 -19.20
N THR A 266 22.01 -9.15 -18.64
CA THR A 266 21.97 -10.61 -18.80
C THR A 266 21.35 -11.06 -20.13
N TYR A 267 20.63 -10.15 -20.81
CA TYR A 267 19.95 -10.40 -22.09
C TYR A 267 20.67 -9.71 -23.25
N TYR A 268 21.26 -8.54 -23.00
CA TYR A 268 21.92 -7.75 -24.04
C TYR A 268 23.37 -7.44 -23.72
N SER A 269 24.21 -7.44 -24.77
CA SER A 269 25.55 -6.89 -24.68
C SER A 269 25.56 -5.37 -24.85
N PRO A 270 26.60 -4.68 -24.33
CA PRO A 270 26.76 -3.24 -24.58
C PRO A 270 26.84 -2.87 -26.07
N LYS A 271 27.29 -3.81 -26.92
CA LYS A 271 27.40 -3.59 -28.37
C LYS A 271 26.05 -3.45 -29.06
N VAL A 272 24.99 -3.99 -28.47
CA VAL A 272 23.62 -3.88 -28.99
C VAL A 272 22.89 -2.71 -28.32
N LEU A 273 22.91 -2.61 -26.99
CA LEU A 273 22.14 -1.60 -26.23
C LEU A 273 22.54 -0.16 -26.54
N HIS A 274 23.82 0.09 -26.82
CA HIS A 274 24.34 1.44 -27.03
C HIS A 274 24.26 1.91 -28.49
N THR A 275 23.57 1.16 -29.36
CA THR A 275 23.40 1.55 -30.76
C THR A 275 22.28 2.57 -30.94
N GLU A 276 22.42 3.48 -31.92
CA GLU A 276 21.31 4.37 -32.30
C GLU A 276 20.07 3.60 -32.76
N LYS A 277 20.27 2.42 -33.37
CA LYS A 277 19.16 1.53 -33.73
C LYS A 277 18.37 1.11 -32.50
N ALA A 278 19.03 0.60 -31.45
CA ALA A 278 18.36 0.16 -30.22
C ALA A 278 17.60 1.30 -29.51
N LYS A 279 18.05 2.54 -29.68
CA LYS A 279 17.39 3.72 -29.13
C LYS A 279 16.05 4.02 -29.81
N HIS A 280 15.92 3.76 -31.10
CA HIS A 280 14.77 4.17 -31.92
C HIS A 280 13.88 3.01 -32.36
N GLU A 281 14.42 1.80 -32.43
CA GLU A 281 13.75 0.58 -32.84
C GLU A 281 14.04 -0.51 -31.82
N PHE A 282 13.08 -1.42 -31.65
CA PHE A 282 13.31 -2.61 -30.85
C PHE A 282 14.32 -3.52 -31.56
N VAL A 283 15.38 -3.88 -30.84
CA VAL A 283 16.37 -4.87 -31.28
C VAL A 283 16.28 -6.05 -30.33
N GLU A 284 16.20 -7.26 -30.85
CA GLU A 284 16.14 -8.48 -30.03
C GLU A 284 17.42 -8.68 -29.19
N PRO A 285 17.33 -9.32 -28.02
CA PRO A 285 18.48 -9.68 -27.20
C PRO A 285 19.52 -10.54 -27.94
N ASP A 286 20.81 -10.26 -27.74
CA ASP A 286 21.92 -11.02 -28.34
C ASP A 286 22.56 -12.05 -27.41
N LEU A 287 22.35 -11.96 -26.09
CA LEU A 287 22.94 -12.90 -25.12
C LEU A 287 21.96 -13.99 -24.68
N ARG A 288 20.68 -13.64 -24.48
CA ARG A 288 19.63 -14.57 -24.02
C ARG A 288 18.28 -14.11 -24.56
N PRO A 289 17.41 -15.00 -25.08
CA PRO A 289 16.08 -14.60 -25.55
C PRO A 289 15.20 -14.03 -24.43
N LEU A 290 14.21 -13.20 -24.78
CA LEU A 290 13.24 -12.69 -23.82
C LEU A 290 12.48 -13.83 -23.14
N PRO A 291 12.22 -13.76 -21.82
CA PRO A 291 11.52 -14.82 -21.11
C PRO A 291 10.02 -14.78 -21.42
N GLU A 292 9.42 -15.96 -21.61
CA GLU A 292 7.96 -16.08 -21.65
C GLU A 292 7.37 -16.07 -20.22
N THR A 293 8.08 -16.62 -19.25
CA THR A 293 7.74 -16.70 -17.82
C THR A 293 8.99 -16.49 -16.95
N LEU A 294 8.83 -16.09 -15.68
CA LEU A 294 9.88 -15.93 -14.68
C LEU A 294 9.73 -16.92 -13.53
#